data_AF-A0A1Q3TLJ7-F1
#
_entry.id   AF-A0A1Q3TLJ7-F1
#
_cell.length_a   1.000
_cell.length_b   1.000
_cell.length_c   1.000
_cell.angle_alpha   90.00
_cell.angle_beta   90.00
_cell.angle_gamma   90.00
#
_symmetry.space_group_name_H-M   'P 1'
#
loop_
_entity.id
_entity.type
_entity.pdbx_description
1 polymer ?
#
loop_
_entity_poly.entity_id
_entity_poly.type
_entity_poly.pdbx_seq_one_letter_code
_entity_poly.pdbx_strand_id
1 'polypeptide(L)'
;MFRENQSLIRYWETEFDILQPRKNKKGDRFFRPVDIKNLVLIYDLLRRRKFTIEGAKDFLKRNKKAENKFAMIQSLEKIKTFLLELRSNL
;
A
#
# COMPACT_ATOMS: atom_id res chain seq x y z
N MET A 1 12.77 -16.99 -3.28
CA MET A 1 11.61 -16.10 -3.14
C MET A 1 11.83 -14.74 -3.81
N PHE A 2 13.04 -14.18 -3.86
CA PHE A 2 13.44 -13.13 -4.82
C PHE A 2 14.90 -13.38 -5.20
N ARG A 3 15.28 -13.26 -6.48
CA ARG A 3 16.68 -13.38 -6.94
C ARG A 3 17.36 -12.01 -6.96
N GLU A 4 17.18 -11.23 -5.89
CA GLU A 4 17.65 -9.85 -5.81
C GLU A 4 18.65 -9.69 -4.67
N ASN A 5 19.62 -8.80 -4.86
CA ASN A 5 20.63 -8.52 -3.84
C ASN A 5 20.02 -7.84 -2.62
N GLN A 6 20.59 -8.08 -1.45
CA GLN A 6 20.15 -7.43 -0.21
C GLN A 6 20.19 -5.91 -0.33
N SER A 7 21.22 -5.34 -0.98
CA SER A 7 21.34 -3.89 -1.19
C SER A 7 20.19 -3.31 -1.99
N LEU A 8 19.62 -4.06 -2.94
CA LEU A 8 18.45 -3.63 -3.70
C LEU A 8 17.20 -3.62 -2.83
N ILE A 9 17.02 -4.62 -1.97
CA ILE A 9 15.91 -4.65 -1.00
C ILE A 9 16.02 -3.48 -0.03
N ARG A 10 17.24 -3.14 0.42
CA ARG A 10 17.49 -1.95 1.26
C ARG A 10 17.18 -0.65 0.51
N TYR A 11 17.50 -0.58 -0.78
CA TYR A 11 17.14 0.57 -1.60
C TYR A 11 15.61 0.68 -1.78
N TRP A 12 14.89 -0.42 -2.00
CA TRP A 12 13.43 -0.37 -2.06
C TRP A 12 12.78 0.07 -0.74
N GLU A 13 13.37 -0.29 0.41
CA GLU A 13 12.92 0.21 1.71
C GLU A 13 13.01 1.75 1.80
N THR A 14 14.03 2.38 1.19
CA THR A 14 14.14 3.84 1.19
C THR A 14 13.22 4.50 0.16
N GLU A 15 12.91 3.81 -0.93
CA GLU A 15 12.10 4.36 -2.01
C GLU A 15 10.58 4.23 -1.76
N PHE A 16 10.12 3.14 -1.13
CA PHE A 16 8.71 2.81 -1.01
C PHE A 16 8.20 2.91 0.44
N ASP A 17 7.38 3.94 0.72
CA ASP A 17 6.79 4.18 2.05
C ASP A 17 5.96 3.00 2.60
N ILE A 18 5.47 2.11 1.73
CA ILE A 18 4.69 0.93 2.12
C ILE A 18 5.57 -0.18 2.72
N LEU A 19 6.89 -0.13 2.53
CA LEU A 19 7.83 -1.15 2.99
C LEU A 19 8.57 -0.65 4.24
N GLN A 20 8.08 -1.02 5.42
CA GLN A 20 8.60 -0.54 6.70
C GLN A 20 8.95 -1.71 7.64
N PRO A 21 10.00 -2.48 7.33
CA PRO A 21 10.46 -3.55 8.22
C PRO A 21 10.96 -2.96 9.54
N ARG A 22 10.77 -3.70 10.64
CA ARG A 22 11.33 -3.28 11.93
C ARG A 22 12.84 -3.47 11.93
N LYS A 23 13.56 -2.50 12.49
CA LYS A 23 15.02 -2.57 12.69
C LYS A 23 15.33 -2.90 14.14
N ASN A 24 16.29 -3.80 14.38
CA ASN A 24 16.85 -4.00 15.72
C ASN A 24 17.95 -2.94 16.00
N LYS A 25 18.51 -2.95 17.22
CA LYS A 25 19.61 -2.04 17.62
C LYS A 25 20.87 -2.17 16.75
N LYS A 26 21.07 -3.31 16.07
CA LYS A 26 22.21 -3.60 15.19
C LYS A 26 21.95 -3.21 13.72
N GLY A 27 20.72 -2.79 13.37
CA GLY A 27 20.34 -2.42 12.01
C GLY A 27 19.81 -3.57 11.14
N ASP A 28 19.63 -4.77 11.70
CA ASP A 28 19.02 -5.90 11.00
C ASP A 28 17.52 -5.66 10.79
N ARG A 29 17.03 -6.04 9.62
CA ARG A 29 15.63 -5.85 9.21
C ARG A 29 14.83 -7.12 9.44
N PHE A 30 13.77 -6.98 10.20
CA PHE A 30 12.78 -8.03 10.42
C PHE A 30 11.53 -7.69 9.61
N PHE A 31 11.33 -8.44 8.53
CA PHE A 31 10.17 -8.29 7.65
C PHE A 31 8.98 -9.05 8.23
N ARG A 32 7.88 -8.34 8.47
CA ARG A 32 6.59 -8.93 8.85
C ARG A 32 5.90 -9.50 7.60
N PRO A 33 4.86 -10.34 7.75
CA PRO A 33 4.11 -10.85 6.60
C PRO A 33 3.59 -9.76 5.66
N VAL A 34 3.19 -8.59 6.19
CA VAL A 34 2.78 -7.43 5.39
C VAL A 34 3.95 -6.85 4.57
N ASP A 35 5.14 -6.78 5.15
CA ASP A 35 6.33 -6.27 4.47
C ASP A 35 6.75 -7.22 3.34
N ILE A 36 6.60 -8.53 3.54
CA ILE A 36 6.83 -9.55 2.50
C ILE A 36 5.81 -9.40 1.36
N LYS A 37 4.52 -9.21 1.66
CA LYS A 37 3.50 -8.94 0.63
C LYS A 37 3.83 -7.69 -0.19
N ASN A 38 4.26 -6.62 0.48
CA ASN A 38 4.65 -5.38 -0.17
C ASN A 38 5.91 -5.56 -1.04
N LEU A 39 6.88 -6.36 -0.59
CA LEU A 39 8.05 -6.73 -1.40
C LEU A 39 7.68 -7.52 -2.65
N VAL A 40 6.75 -8.48 -2.56
CA VAL A 40 6.25 -9.22 -3.74
C VAL A 40 5.65 -8.25 -4.75
N LEU A 41 4.84 -7.29 -4.28
CA LEU A 41 4.19 -6.31 -5.14
C LEU A 41 5.21 -5.38 -5.82
N ILE A 42 6.17 -4.85 -5.07
CA ILE A 42 7.25 -4.01 -5.62
C ILE A 42 8.06 -4.79 -6.66
N TYR A 43 8.41 -6.04 -6.36
CA TYR A 43 9.13 -6.91 -7.30
C TYR A 43 8.35 -7.13 -8.60
N ASP A 44 7.04 -7.40 -8.52
CA ASP A 44 6.19 -7.61 -9.70
C ASP A 44 6.16 -6.35 -10.58
N LEU A 45 5.95 -5.18 -9.98
CA LEU A 45 5.91 -3.90 -10.69
C LEU A 45 7.23 -3.62 -11.41
N LEU A 46 8.37 -3.78 -10.73
CA LEU A 46 9.67 -3.40 -11.28
C LEU A 46 10.24 -4.45 -12.24
N ARG A 47 10.16 -5.74 -11.89
CA ARG A 47 10.85 -6.80 -12.64
C ARG A 47 9.99 -7.45 -13.72
N ARG A 48 8.70 -7.66 -13.46
CA ARG A 48 7.79 -8.31 -14.40
C ARG A 48 7.10 -7.29 -15.29
N ARG A 49 6.54 -6.24 -14.70
CA ARG A 49 5.80 -5.19 -15.44
C ARG A 49 6.68 -4.05 -15.96
N LYS A 50 7.96 -4.02 -15.59
CA LYS A 50 8.98 -3.06 -16.08
C LYS A 50 8.65 -1.59 -15.79
N PHE A 51 7.99 -1.32 -14.67
CA PHE A 51 7.79 0.05 -14.23
C PHE A 51 9.13 0.66 -13.79
N THR A 52 9.28 1.97 -13.97
CA THR A 52 10.32 2.73 -13.26
C THR A 52 9.98 2.78 -11.76
N ILE A 53 10.98 3.12 -10.93
CA ILE A 53 10.76 3.33 -9.49
C ILE A 53 9.62 4.35 -9.28
N GLU A 54 9.66 5.48 -9.98
CA GLU A 54 8.61 6.52 -9.88
C GLU A 54 7.25 6.00 -10.35
N GLY A 55 7.19 5.31 -11.49
CA GLY A 55 5.93 4.75 -11.99
C GLY A 55 5.31 3.74 -11.03
N ALA A 56 6.13 2.91 -10.38
CA ALA A 56 5.67 1.97 -9.36
C ALA A 56 5.16 2.71 -8.11
N LYS A 57 5.84 3.77 -7.65
CA LYS A 57 5.36 4.62 -6.54
C LYS A 57 4.01 5.24 -6.86
N ASP A 58 3.85 5.78 -8.06
CA ASP A 58 2.59 6.39 -8.50
C ASP A 58 1.47 5.37 -8.59
N PHE A 59 1.75 4.18 -9.10
CA PHE A 59 0.79 3.08 -9.15
C PHE A 59 0.28 2.69 -7.75
N LEU A 60 1.20 2.60 -6.78
CA LEU A 60 0.88 2.27 -5.39
C LEU A 60 0.10 3.39 -4.69
N LYS A 61 0.47 4.65 -4.93
CA LYS A 61 -0.25 5.82 -4.39
C LYS A 61 -1.66 5.95 -4.96
N ARG A 62 -1.85 5.70 -6.26
CA ARG A 62 -3.16 5.72 -6.92
C ARG A 62 -4.09 4.62 -6.39
N ASN A 63 -3.56 3.42 -6.13
CA ASN A 63 -4.37 2.34 -5.54
C ASN A 63 -4.77 2.63 -4.09
N LYS A 64 -3.92 3.25 -3.26
CA LYS A 64 -4.34 3.75 -1.93
C LYS A 64 -5.47 4.78 -2.02
N LYS A 65 -5.49 5.63 -3.05
CA LYS A 65 -6.60 6.56 -3.28
C LYS A 65 -7.90 5.83 -3.64
N ALA A 66 -7.84 4.64 -4.25
CA ALA A 66 -9.04 3.84 -4.52
C ALA A 66 -9.66 3.29 -3.24
N GLU A 67 -8.86 2.81 -2.29
CA GLU A 67 -9.33 2.42 -0.94
C GLU A 67 -9.95 3.62 -0.19
N ASN A 68 -9.29 4.78 -0.22
CA ASN A 68 -9.84 6.00 0.39
C ASN A 68 -11.13 6.47 -0.29
N LYS A 69 -11.20 6.39 -1.62
CA LYS A 69 -12.41 6.71 -2.39
C LYS A 69 -13.55 5.77 -2.04
N PHE A 70 -13.26 4.48 -1.89
CA PHE A 70 -14.23 3.48 -1.45
C PHE A 70 -14.74 3.75 -0.03
N ALA A 71 -13.84 4.02 0.92
CA ALA A 71 -14.21 4.40 2.29
C ALA A 71 -15.07 5.67 2.34
N MET A 72 -14.78 6.65 1.48
CA MET A 72 -15.55 7.89 1.36
C MET A 72 -16.94 7.66 0.75
N ILE A 73 -17.06 6.77 -0.23
CA ILE A 73 -18.38 6.40 -0.79
C ILE A 73 -19.22 5.71 0.29
N GLN A 74 -18.63 4.79 1.06
CA GLN A 74 -19.31 4.09 2.15
C GLN A 74 -19.81 5.03 3.26
N SER A 75 -19.04 6.07 3.60
CA SER A 75 -19.50 7.06 4.58
C SER A 75 -20.66 7.92 4.04
N LEU A 76 -20.60 8.32 2.77
CA LEU A 76 -21.69 9.07 2.11
C LEU A 76 -22.97 8.24 1.99
N GLU A 77 -22.87 6.94 1.70
CA GLU A 77 -24.03 6.05 1.68
C GLU A 77 -24.70 5.95 3.06
N LYS A 78 -23.92 5.81 4.14
CA LYS A 78 -24.46 5.80 5.50
C LYS A 78 -25.21 7.08 5.84
N ILE A 79 -24.65 8.24 5.48
CA ILE A 79 -25.30 9.55 5.71
C ILE A 79 -26.62 9.62 4.92
N LYS A 80 -26.61 9.21 3.64
CA LYS A 80 -27.80 9.17 2.81
C LYS A 80 -28.90 8.31 3.44
N THR A 81 -28.57 7.09 3.87
CA THR A 81 -29.52 6.17 4.50
C THR A 81 -30.11 6.78 5.77
N PHE A 82 -29.27 7.35 6.64
CA PHE A 82 -29.71 8.02 7.86
C PHE A 82 -30.67 9.19 7.59
N LEU A 83 -30.38 10.03 6.61
CA LEU A 83 -31.26 11.15 6.25
C LEU A 83 -32.59 10.69 5.67
N LEU A 84 -32.59 9.57 4.92
CA LEU A 84 -33.82 8.98 4.40
C LEU A 84 -34.68 8.40 5.53
N GLU A 85 -34.07 7.72 6.50
CA GLU A 85 -34.76 7.20 7.70
C GLU A 85 -35.37 8.34 8.53
N LEU A 86 -34.63 9.43 8.76
CA LEU A 86 -35.16 10.60 9.46
C LEU A 86 -36.37 11.22 8.75
N ARG A 87 -36.30 11.34 7.42
CA ARG A 87 -37.42 11.86 6.62
C ARG A 87 -38.65 10.95 6.67
N SER A 88 -38.45 9.63 6.72
CA SER A 88 -39.54 8.66 6.77
C SER A 88 -40.20 8.52 8.15
N ASN A 89 -39.53 8.99 9.20
CA ASN A 89 -40.05 9.01 10.57
C ASN A 89 -40.68 10.37 10.97
N LEU A 90 -40.87 11.27 10.00
CA LEU A 90 -41.63 12.53 10.08
C LEU A 90 -42.94 12.36 9.31
#